data_AF-A0A8S8YWA5-F1
#
_entry.id   AF-A0A8S8YWA5-F1
#
_cell.length_a   1.000
_cell.length_b   1.000
_cell.length_c   1.000
_cell.angle_alpha   90.00
_cell.angle_beta   90.00
_cell.angle_gamma   90.00
#
_symmetry.space_group_name_H-M   'P 1'
#
loop_
_entity.id
_entity.type
_entity.pdbx_description
1 polymer ?
#
loop_
_entity_poly.entity_id
_entity_poly.type
_entity_poly.pdbx_seq_one_letter_code
_entity_poly.pdbx_strand_id
1 'polypeptide(L)'
;MIDFILLGLRDLPLKQEYRSDRDDVVSEFFIPCLANSIQYDRTIEFISVKSLSTLTFGLENIQDHHAKIRLVSGHRFTTSDLNSIVKLFDQHTLEDLTVELI
;
A
#
# COMPACT_ATOMS: atom_id res chain seq x y z
N MET A 1 6.78 -26.19 -17.98
CA MET A 1 6.36 -24.88 -18.50
C MET A 1 4.95 -24.69 -17.97
N ILE A 2 4.84 -24.10 -16.78
CA ILE A 2 3.55 -23.80 -16.15
C ILE A 2 3.36 -22.32 -16.41
N ASP A 3 2.32 -21.99 -17.16
CA ASP A 3 1.92 -20.61 -17.41
C ASP A 3 1.63 -19.93 -16.07
N PHE A 4 2.60 -19.16 -15.57
CA PHE A 4 2.34 -18.06 -14.64
C PHE A 4 1.52 -17.05 -15.44
N ILE A 5 0.21 -17.28 -15.56
CA ILE A 5 -0.71 -16.20 -15.86
C ILE A 5 -0.47 -15.19 -14.73
N LEU A 6 0.13 -14.05 -15.05
CA LEU A 6 0.20 -12.90 -14.14
C LEU A 6 -1.24 -12.59 -13.73
N LEU A 7 -1.65 -13.04 -12.55
CA LEU A 7 -2.96 -12.71 -12.00
C LEU A 7 -3.01 -11.19 -11.84
N GLY A 8 -3.95 -10.53 -12.51
CA GLY A 8 -4.22 -9.13 -12.25
C GLY A 8 -5.02 -8.98 -10.95
N LEU A 9 -5.17 -7.74 -10.46
CA LEU A 9 -6.00 -7.43 -9.28
C LEU A 9 -7.39 -8.08 -9.31
N ARG A 10 -7.99 -8.20 -10.51
CA ARG A 10 -9.32 -8.79 -10.73
C ARG A 10 -9.37 -10.30 -10.56
N ASP A 11 -8.24 -10.97 -10.67
CA ASP A 11 -8.13 -12.42 -10.60
C ASP A 11 -7.82 -12.91 -9.18
N LEU A 12 -7.54 -11.98 -8.25
CA LEU A 12 -7.23 -12.32 -6.87
C LEU A 12 -8.43 -13.01 -6.18
N PRO A 13 -8.20 -14.12 -5.45
CA PRO A 13 -9.23 -14.86 -4.75
C PRO A 13 -9.63 -14.16 -3.44
N LEU A 14 -10.20 -12.95 -3.54
CA LEU A 14 -10.58 -12.14 -2.39
C LEU A 14 -11.89 -12.62 -1.76
N LYS A 15 -11.98 -12.53 -0.43
CA LYS A 15 -13.24 -12.73 0.30
C LYS A 15 -14.20 -11.57 0.02
N GLN A 16 -15.50 -11.84 0.14
CA GLN A 16 -16.52 -10.81 0.06
C GLN A 16 -16.44 -9.83 1.25
N GLU A 17 -15.98 -10.28 2.41
CA GLU A 17 -15.82 -9.50 3.63
C GLU A 17 -14.54 -9.92 4.35
N TYR A 18 -13.86 -8.94 4.94
CA TYR A 18 -12.73 -9.12 5.85
C TYR A 18 -13.03 -8.38 7.15
N ARG A 19 -12.74 -8.99 8.29
CA ARG A 19 -12.89 -8.37 9.61
C ARG A 19 -11.62 -8.50 10.42
N SER A 20 -11.18 -7.41 11.02
CA SER A 20 -9.94 -7.37 11.80
C SER A 20 -9.96 -8.23 13.08
N ASP A 21 -11.14 -8.64 13.56
CA ASP A 21 -11.27 -9.55 14.71
C ASP A 21 -11.12 -11.03 14.33
N ARG A 22 -11.06 -11.35 13.02
CA ARG A 22 -11.09 -12.73 12.51
C ARG A 22 -10.05 -13.03 11.45
N ASP A 23 -9.71 -12.03 10.64
CA ASP A 23 -8.86 -12.16 9.47
C ASP A 23 -7.58 -11.35 9.66
N ASP A 24 -6.49 -11.84 9.09
CA ASP A 24 -5.31 -11.01 8.89
C ASP A 24 -5.52 -10.14 7.65
N VAL A 25 -6.28 -9.05 7.81
CA VAL A 25 -6.62 -8.12 6.72
C VAL A 25 -5.37 -7.59 6.02
N VAL A 26 -4.24 -7.52 6.72
CA VAL A 26 -2.98 -7.07 6.14
C VAL A 26 -2.48 -8.07 5.11
N SER A 27 -2.24 -9.32 5.52
CA SER A 27 -1.64 -10.33 4.65
C SER A 27 -2.63 -10.92 3.65
N GLU A 28 -3.91 -10.98 4.00
CA GLU A 28 -4.94 -11.62 3.18
C GLU A 28 -5.65 -10.66 2.21
N PHE A 29 -5.54 -9.35 2.41
CA PHE A 29 -6.19 -8.35 1.55
C PHE A 29 -5.24 -7.24 1.09
N PHE A 30 -4.61 -6.49 2.00
CA PHE A 30 -3.81 -5.33 1.60
C PHE A 30 -2.58 -5.71 0.78
N ILE A 31 -1.74 -6.63 1.27
CA ILE A 31 -0.53 -7.05 0.55
C ILE A 31 -0.83 -7.59 -0.86
N PRO A 32 -1.74 -8.57 -1.05
CA PRO A 32 -2.00 -9.10 -2.39
C PRO A 32 -2.63 -8.06 -3.33
N CYS A 33 -3.52 -7.20 -2.84
CA CYS A 33 -4.09 -6.12 -3.66
C CYS A 33 -3.04 -5.11 -4.10
N LEU A 34 -2.22 -4.61 -3.17
CA LEU A 34 -1.19 -3.61 -3.45
C LEU A 34 -0.13 -4.16 -4.43
N ALA A 35 0.28 -5.41 -4.26
CA ALA A 35 1.28 -6.05 -5.12
C ALA A 35 0.80 -6.25 -6.57
N ASN A 36 -0.51 -6.21 -6.81
CA ASN A 36 -1.13 -6.40 -8.12
C ASN A 36 -1.88 -5.14 -8.61
N SER A 37 -1.58 -3.97 -8.02
CA SER A 37 -2.20 -2.68 -8.37
C SER A 37 -1.16 -1.70 -8.90
N ILE A 38 -1.57 -0.86 -9.86
CA ILE A 38 -0.78 0.29 -10.34
C ILE A 38 -1.05 1.57 -9.55
N GLN A 39 -2.12 1.61 -8.74
CA GLN A 39 -2.48 2.79 -7.95
C GLN A 39 -3.33 2.42 -6.74
N TYR A 40 -3.07 3.07 -5.61
CA TYR A 40 -3.86 2.97 -4.38
C TYR A 40 -4.22 4.36 -3.86
N ASP A 41 -5.50 4.69 -3.93
CA ASP A 41 -6.04 5.96 -3.45
C ASP A 41 -6.90 5.72 -2.21
N ARG A 42 -6.64 6.47 -1.14
CA ARG A 42 -7.41 6.35 0.10
C ARG A 42 -7.57 7.65 0.85
N THR A 43 -8.80 7.93 1.28
CA THR A 43 -9.09 8.96 2.28
C THR A 43 -8.84 8.40 3.68
N ILE A 44 -8.12 9.14 4.52
CA ILE A 44 -7.77 8.75 5.88
C ILE A 44 -7.95 9.92 6.86
N GLU A 45 -8.53 9.66 8.03
CA GLU A 45 -8.53 10.65 9.12
C GLU A 45 -7.21 10.61 9.91
N PHE A 46 -6.63 9.43 10.06
CA PHE A 46 -5.35 9.23 10.74
C PHE A 46 -4.66 7.98 10.17
N ILE A 47 -3.34 7.96 10.16
CA ILE A 47 -2.56 6.77 9.82
C ILE A 47 -1.35 6.64 10.75
N SER A 48 -1.11 5.43 11.22
CA SER A 48 0.07 5.13 12.02
C SER A 48 1.28 4.81 11.13
N VAL A 49 2.49 5.03 11.65
CA VAL A 49 3.74 4.59 10.98
C VAL A 49 3.72 3.09 10.68
N LYS A 50 3.17 2.27 11.60
CA LYS A 50 3.00 0.83 11.39
C LYS A 50 2.09 0.50 10.21
N SER A 51 1.01 1.27 10.04
CA SER A 51 0.08 1.09 8.93
C SER A 51 0.74 1.49 7.60
N LEU A 52 1.51 2.58 7.57
CA LEU A 52 2.29 2.98 6.40
C LEU A 52 3.37 1.96 6.03
N SER A 53 4.10 1.43 7.02
CA SER A 53 5.13 0.42 6.79
C SER A 53 4.52 -0.91 6.35
N THR A 54 3.23 -1.11 6.63
CA THR A 54 2.51 -2.28 6.14
C THR A 54 2.17 -2.12 4.65
N LEU A 55 1.82 -0.90 4.24
CA LEU A 55 1.60 -0.62 2.82
C LEU A 55 2.86 -0.92 2.03
N THR A 56 4.05 -0.52 2.51
CA THR A 56 5.33 -0.73 1.79
C THR A 56 5.63 -2.20 1.48
N PHE A 57 5.25 -3.17 2.31
CA PHE A 57 5.41 -4.59 1.99
C PHE A 57 4.58 -5.04 0.77
N GLY A 58 3.41 -4.43 0.57
CA GLY A 58 2.61 -4.65 -0.63
C GLY A 58 3.21 -4.00 -1.88
N LEU A 59 4.27 -3.20 -1.74
CA LEU A 59 4.89 -2.41 -2.80
C LEU A 59 6.18 -3.02 -3.33
N GLU A 60 6.68 -4.11 -2.75
CA GLU A 60 7.97 -4.69 -3.14
C GLU A 60 7.99 -5.19 -4.60
N ASN A 61 6.83 -5.52 -5.17
CA ASN A 61 6.68 -5.92 -6.58
C ASN A 61 6.40 -4.75 -7.55
N ILE A 62 6.44 -3.49 -7.10
CA ILE A 62 6.11 -2.31 -7.91
C ILE A 62 7.22 -1.90 -8.88
N GLN A 63 8.42 -2.48 -8.77
CA GLN A 63 9.60 -2.12 -9.56
C GLN A 63 9.36 -2.11 -11.09
N ASP A 64 8.36 -2.85 -11.59
CA ASP A 64 8.04 -2.89 -13.02
C ASP A 64 6.90 -1.94 -13.48
N HIS A 65 6.17 -1.27 -12.56
CA HIS A 65 4.84 -0.70 -12.89
C HIS A 65 4.58 0.77 -12.51
N HIS A 66 5.56 1.57 -12.08
CA HIS A 66 5.38 3.00 -11.72
C HIS A 66 4.14 3.25 -10.81
N ALA A 67 3.94 2.39 -9.82
CA ALA A 67 2.70 2.43 -9.06
C ALA A 67 2.67 3.57 -8.03
N LYS A 68 1.46 4.08 -7.77
CA LYS A 68 1.26 5.32 -7.01
C LYS A 68 0.42 5.11 -5.76
N ILE A 69 0.80 5.74 -4.66
CA ILE A 69 -0.03 5.82 -3.45
C ILE A 69 -0.46 7.27 -3.24
N ARG A 70 -1.78 7.49 -3.13
CA ARG A 70 -2.32 8.80 -2.79
C ARG A 70 -3.20 8.71 -1.56
N LEU A 71 -2.82 9.47 -0.54
CA LEU A 71 -3.51 9.52 0.73
C LEU A 71 -4.10 10.92 0.90
N VAL A 72 -5.42 11.02 0.96
CA VAL A 72 -6.11 12.29 1.22
C VAL A 72 -6.43 12.34 2.70
N SER A 73 -5.99 13.37 3.42
CA SER A 73 -6.21 13.43 4.87
C SER A 73 -6.75 14.76 5.38
N GLY A 74 -7.73 14.68 6.28
CA GLY A 74 -8.14 15.82 7.10
C GLY A 74 -7.16 16.15 8.22
N HIS A 75 -6.16 15.30 8.46
CA HIS A 75 -5.19 15.49 9.54
C HIS A 75 -4.16 16.56 9.18
N ARG A 76 -3.87 17.45 10.13
CA ARG A 76 -2.76 18.40 10.01
C ARG A 76 -1.46 17.72 10.41
N PHE A 77 -0.68 17.30 9.43
CA PHE A 77 0.65 16.75 9.68
C PHE A 77 1.61 17.82 10.19
N THR A 78 2.36 17.49 11.23
CA THR A 78 3.53 18.27 11.63
C THR A 78 4.70 17.96 10.69
N THR A 79 5.71 18.83 10.68
CA THR A 79 6.98 18.55 9.98
C THR A 79 7.64 17.27 10.44
N SER A 80 7.52 16.90 11.73
CA SER A 80 8.06 15.65 12.25
C SER A 80 7.33 14.42 11.70
N ASP A 81 6.01 14.51 11.54
CA ASP A 81 5.22 13.43 10.94
C ASP A 81 5.63 13.22 9.49
N LEU A 82 5.68 14.29 8.70
CA LEU A 82 6.11 14.24 7.30
C LEU A 82 7.52 13.67 7.14
N ASN A 83 8.48 14.11 7.97
CA ASN A 83 9.85 13.59 7.93
C ASN A 83 9.91 12.08 8.24
N SER A 84 9.04 11.60 9.13
CA SER A 84 8.97 10.18 9.47
C SER A 84 8.39 9.36 8.32
N ILE A 85 7.36 9.90 7.66
CA ILE A 85 6.74 9.30 6.46
C ILE A 85 7.77 9.20 5.34
N VAL A 86 8.48 10.30 5.01
CA VAL A 86 9.49 10.31 3.94
C VAL A 86 10.60 9.28 4.21
N LYS A 87 11.17 9.28 5.42
CA LYS A 87 12.23 8.31 5.79
C LYS A 87 11.78 6.85 5.65
N LEU A 88 10.53 6.56 5.95
CA LEU A 88 9.98 5.21 5.84
C LEU A 88 9.95 4.72 4.39
N PHE A 89 9.61 5.59 3.44
CA PHE A 89 9.58 5.25 2.02
C PHE A 89 10.96 5.27 1.36
N ASP A 90 11.88 6.13 1.81
CA ASP A 90 13.27 6.17 1.35
C ASP A 90 14.03 4.86 1.66
N GLN A 91 13.75 4.24 2.82
CA GLN A 91 14.45 3.04 3.28
C GLN A 91 14.16 1.78 2.45
N HIS A 92 13.09 1.77 1.64
CA HIS A 92 12.67 0.59 0.87
C HIS A 92 13.10 0.61 -0.61
N THR A 93 13.95 1.55 -1.05
CA THR A 93 14.40 1.67 -2.47
C THR A 93 13.21 1.66 -3.44
N LEU A 94 12.20 2.46 -3.13
CA LEU A 94 10.98 2.59 -3.93
C LEU A 94 11.12 3.80 -4.88
N GLU A 95 12.15 3.79 -5.73
CA GLU A 95 12.49 4.92 -6.62
C GLU A 95 11.33 5.34 -7.54
N ASP A 96 10.40 4.41 -7.80
CA ASP A 96 9.21 4.62 -8.64
C ASP A 96 7.89 4.85 -7.88
N LEU A 97 7.92 4.86 -6.54
CA LEU A 97 6.72 5.12 -5.74
C LEU A 97 6.55 6.62 -5.50
N THR A 98 5.42 7.16 -5.95
CA THR A 98 4.98 8.51 -5.56
C THR A 98 4.00 8.40 -4.40
N VAL A 99 4.28 9.10 -3.30
CA VAL A 99 3.35 9.30 -2.17
C VAL A 99 2.84 10.74 -2.20
N GLU A 100 1.56 10.91 -2.49
CA GLU A 100 0.91 12.23 -2.46
C GLU A 100 0.03 12.32 -1.22
N LEU A 101 0.32 13.30 -0.35
CA LEU A 101 -0.57 13.71 0.73
C LEU A 101 -1.36 14.93 0.25
N ILE A 102 -2.67 14.75 0.06
CA ILE A 102 -3.61 15.79 -0.39
C ILE A 102 -4.41 16.32 0.80
#